data_AF-D3VDJ2-F1
#
_entry.id   AF-D3VDJ2-F1
#
_cell.length_a   1.000
_cell.length_b   1.000
_cell.length_c   1.000
_cell.angle_alpha   90.00
_cell.angle_beta   90.00
_cell.angle_gamma   90.00
#
_symmetry.space_group_name_H-M   'P 1'
#
loop_
_entity.id
_entity.type
_entity.pdbx_description
1 polymer ?
#
loop_
_entity_poly.entity_id
_entity_poly.type
_entity_poly.pdbx_seq_one_letter_code
_entity_poly.pdbx_strand_id
1 'polypeptide(L)' 'MGLIALSVAELRKLLSRLMEKTGNTVEQILHWSDWRRRHQYSAQQCHYQSRDNLMITEHLRL' A
#
# COMPACT_ATOMS: atom_id res chain seq x y z
N MET A 1 -10.63 6.01 5.04
CA MET A 1 -9.75 5.58 3.93
C MET A 1 -8.33 5.78 4.38
N GLY A 2 -7.55 4.72 4.53
CA GLY A 2 -6.14 4.80 4.91
C GLY A 2 -5.21 4.72 3.71
N LEU A 3 -4.03 5.30 3.84
CA LEU A 3 -2.94 5.20 2.88
C LEU A 3 -1.72 4.68 3.64
N ILE A 4 -1.00 3.73 3.06
CA ILE A 4 0.34 3.43 3.55
C ILE A 4 1.24 4.64 3.31
N ALA A 5 2.07 4.97 4.31
CA ALA A 5 3.06 6.03 4.18
C ALA A 5 4.04 5.70 3.05
N LEU A 6 4.46 6.73 2.30
CA LEU A 6 5.49 6.53 1.28
C LEU A 6 6.78 6.06 1.93
N SER A 7 7.24 4.88 1.53
CA SER A 7 8.58 4.42 1.90
C SER A 7 9.64 5.17 1.09
N VAL A 8 10.88 5.19 1.58
CA VAL A 8 12.03 5.75 0.85
C VAL A 8 12.20 5.06 -0.52
N ALA A 9 11.94 3.76 -0.61
CA ALA A 9 12.01 3.01 -1.87
C ALA A 9 10.94 3.46 -2.86
N GLU A 10 9.70 3.67 -2.40
CA GLU A 10 8.63 4.20 -3.25
C GLU A 10 8.92 5.64 -3.70
N LEU A 11 9.43 6.48 -2.80
CA LEU A 11 9.80 7.85 -3.13
C LEU A 11 10.89 7.89 -4.21
N ARG A 12 11.93 7.05 -4.07
CA ARG A 12 12.99 6.91 -5.09
C ARG A 12 12.40 6.49 -6.43
N LYS A 13 11.52 5.50 -6.45
CA LYS A 13 10.87 5.01 -7.66
C LYS A 13 10.00 6.08 -8.33
N LEU A 14 9.27 6.88 -7.54
CA LEU A 14 8.48 7.99 -8.07
C LEU A 14 9.37 9.06 -8.70
N LEU A 15 10.42 9.47 -8.00
CA LEU A 15 11.39 10.43 -8.54
C LEU A 15 12.04 9.91 -9.82
N SER A 16 12.47 8.65 -9.87
CA SER A 16 13.00 8.04 -11.10
C SER A 16 12.01 8.11 -12.25
N ARG A 17 10.74 7.75 -12.03
CA ARG A 17 9.71 7.81 -13.09
C ARG A 17 9.37 9.21 -13.56
N LEU A 18 9.41 10.19 -12.64
CA LEU A 18 9.18 11.60 -12.97
C LEU A 18 10.36 12.20 -13.74
N MET A 19 11.58 11.72 -13.48
CA MET A 19 12.79 12.17 -14.18
C MET A 19 12.99 11.47 -15.53
N GLU A 20 12.50 10.25 -15.68
CA GLU A 20 12.46 9.61 -16.99
C GLU A 20 11.49 10.38 -17.90
N LYS A 21 11.91 10.69 -19.13
CA LYS A 21 11.02 11.18 -20.22
C LYS A 21 10.10 10.05 -20.69
N THR A 22 9.35 9.45 -19.78
CA THR A 22 8.30 8.51 -20.13
C THR A 22 7.09 9.30 -20.60
N GLY A 23 6.40 8.82 -21.63
CA GLY A 23 5.18 9.47 -22.15
C GLY A 23 3.99 9.45 -21.19
N ASN A 24 4.20 9.12 -19.91
CA ASN A 24 3.18 9.17 -18.88
C ASN A 24 3.18 10.56 -18.24
N THR A 25 2.01 11.10 -17.96
CA THR A 25 1.91 12.38 -17.26
C THR A 25 2.23 12.21 -15.77
N VAL A 26 2.61 13.31 -15.12
CA VAL A 26 2.84 13.36 -13.67
C VAL A 26 1.61 12.84 -12.91
N GLU A 27 0.42 13.22 -13.37
CA GLU A 27 -0.87 12.82 -12.78
C GLU A 27 -1.05 11.30 -12.86
N GLN A 28 -0.71 10.66 -13.99
CA GLN A 28 -0.80 9.21 -14.13
C GLN A 28 0.14 8.48 -13.17
N ILE A 29 1.37 8.98 -13.01
CA ILE A 29 2.37 8.41 -12.10
C ILE A 29 1.88 8.49 -10.64
N LEU A 30 1.41 9.67 -10.23
CA LEU A 30 0.92 9.90 -8.88
C LEU A 30 -0.39 9.14 -8.61
N HIS A 31 -1.30 9.09 -9.58
CA HIS A 31 -2.54 8.34 -9.50
C HIS A 31 -2.28 6.84 -9.26
N TRP A 32 -1.33 6.27 -10.00
CA TRP A 32 -0.97 4.86 -9.82
C TRP A 32 -0.33 4.58 -8.46
N SER A 33 0.50 5.51 -7.96
CA SER A 33 1.06 5.41 -6.60
C SER A 33 -0.03 5.42 -5.55
N ASP A 34 -0.98 6.35 -5.67
CA ASP A 34 -2.06 6.50 -4.72
C ASP A 34 -3.00 5.28 -4.71
N TRP A 35 -3.42 4.80 -5.89
CA TRP A 35 -4.21 3.59 -6.04
C TRP A 35 -3.55 2.39 -5.36
N ARG A 36 -2.25 2.20 -5.60
CA ARG A 36 -1.47 1.11 -5.00
C ARG A 36 -1.44 1.20 -3.49
N ARG A 37 -1.12 2.38 -2.93
CA ARG A 37 -1.01 2.56 -1.48
C ARG A 37 -2.33 2.38 -0.75
N ARG A 38 -3.46 2.77 -1.38
CA ARG A 38 -4.80 2.44 -0.86
C ARG A 38 -5.05 0.94 -0.82
N HIS A 39 -4.72 0.22 -1.89
CA HIS A 39 -4.91 -1.24 -1.94
C HIS A 39 -4.00 -1.97 -0.96
N GLN A 40 -2.76 -1.52 -0.79
CA GLN A 40 -1.87 -2.09 0.22
C GLN A 40 -2.39 -1.86 1.64
N TYR A 41 -2.93 -0.67 1.93
CA TYR A 41 -3.59 -0.42 3.22
C TYR A 41 -4.74 -1.40 3.44
N SER A 42 -5.62 -1.57 2.46
CA SER A 42 -6.72 -2.55 2.54
C SER A 42 -6.20 -3.97 2.78
N ALA A 43 -5.17 -4.40 2.04
CA ALA A 43 -4.57 -5.72 2.23
C ALA A 43 -3.95 -5.89 3.63
N GLN A 44 -3.28 -4.85 4.15
CA GLN A 44 -2.74 -4.83 5.50
C GLN A 44 -3.84 -4.95 6.56
N GLN A 45 -4.95 -4.23 6.39
CA GLN A 45 -6.10 -4.34 7.29
C GLN A 45 -6.70 -5.75 7.27
N CYS A 46 -6.92 -6.32 6.09
CA CYS A 46 -7.42 -7.70 5.96
C CYS A 46 -6.46 -8.69 6.63
N HIS A 47 -5.15 -8.54 6.43
CA HIS A 47 -4.15 -9.40 7.04
C HIS A 47 -4.19 -9.35 8.57
N TYR A 48 -4.24 -8.15 9.17
CA TYR A 48 -4.32 -8.01 10.62
C TYR A 48 -5.65 -8.52 11.17
N GLN A 49 -6.77 -8.23 10.52
CA GLN A 49 -8.07 -8.77 10.92
C GLN A 49 -8.09 -10.30 10.90
N SER A 50 -7.53 -10.93 9.87
CA SER A 50 -7.42 -12.40 9.82
C SER A 50 -6.54 -12.95 10.91
N ARG A 51 -5.42 -12.29 11.21
CA ARG A 51 -4.50 -12.71 12.28
C ARG A 51 -5.13 -12.57 13.66
N ASP A 52 -5.80 -11.46 13.94
CA ASP A 52 -6.46 -11.22 15.22
C ASP A 52 -7.61 -12.22 15.42
N ASN A 53 -8.41 -12.48 14.39
CA ASN A 53 -9.45 -13.51 14.43
C ASN A 53 -8.89 -14.91 14.68
N LEU A 54 -7.74 -15.26 14.08
CA LEU A 54 -7.07 -16.53 14.34
C LEU A 54 -6.65 -16.64 15.81
N MET A 55 -6.01 -15.60 16.36
CA MET A 55 -5.57 -15.56 17.75
C MET A 55 -6.76 -15.67 18.72
N ILE A 56 -7.86 -14.97 18.45
CA ILE A 56 -9.09 -15.06 19.25
C ILE A 56 -9.67 -16.48 19.20
N THR A 57 -9.71 -17.08 18.01
CA THR A 57 -10.24 -18.45 17.83
C THR A 57 -9.39 -19.49 18.56
N GLU A 58 -8.06 -19.33 18.56
CA GLU A 58 -7.14 -20.17 19.33
C GLU A 58 -7.36 -20.02 20.84
N HIS A 59 -7.51 -18.78 21.32
CA HIS A 59 -7.75 -18.50 22.74
C HIS A 59 -9.09 -19.04 23.27
N LEU A 60 -10.12 -19.03 22.43
CA LEU A 60 -11.47 -19.55 22.76
C LEU A 60 -11.60 -21.08 22.61
N ARG A 61 -10.61 -21.75 22.04
CA ARG A 61 -10.56 -23.22 21.91
C ARG A 61 -9.88 -23.92 23.10
N LEU A 62 -9.40 -23.17 24.09
CA LEU A 62 -8.86 -23.64 25.37
C LEU A 62 -9.94 -23.56 26.46
#